data_AF-A0A9D4CA51-F1
#
_entry.id   AF-A0A9D4CA51-F1
#
_cell.length_a   1.000
_cell.length_b   1.000
_cell.length_c   1.000
_cell.angle_alpha   90.00
_cell.angle_beta   90.00
_cell.angle_gamma   90.00
#
_symmetry.space_group_name_H-M   'P 1'
#
loop_
_entity.id
_entity.type
_entity.pdbx_description
1 polymer ?
#
loop_
_entity_poly.entity_id
_entity_poly.type
_entity_poly.pdbx_seq_one_letter_code
_entity_poly.pdbx_strand_id
1 'polypeptide(L)'
;MLLLLLLLLLLLLLLLLLLLLLLLLLLLLLLLLLLLLLLLLLLLLPLLLLLLLLLLLLLLLLLLLPLLLLLLLLLVLLLLVLLLPPPPPPPRLLLLLLLLLPLLLLVLPLLLLLLLLLPLLLLLLLLLLLLLLLPLLLLLLLLLLLLLLLLLLLLLLLLLLLQLLLLLLLLLLLPLLLLPLLLLLLLLLLLLLLLHHHHHSQ
;
A
#
# COMPACT_ATOMS: atom_id res chain seq x y z
N MET A 1 -5.92 -52.63 -10.82
CA MET A 1 -6.08 -51.88 -9.55
C MET A 1 -4.79 -51.15 -9.17
N LEU A 2 -3.64 -51.83 -9.03
CA LEU A 2 -2.35 -51.17 -8.73
C LEU A 2 -1.94 -50.09 -9.76
N LEU A 3 -2.06 -50.37 -11.06
CA LEU A 3 -1.81 -49.38 -12.13
C LEU A 3 -2.70 -48.13 -11.98
N LEU A 4 -3.99 -48.31 -11.66
CA LEU A 4 -4.95 -47.23 -11.46
C LEU A 4 -4.58 -46.37 -10.25
N LEU A 5 -4.18 -47.00 -9.13
CA LEU A 5 -3.70 -46.31 -7.93
C LEU A 5 -2.45 -45.47 -8.24
N LEU A 6 -1.48 -46.04 -8.96
CA LEU A 6 -0.27 -45.33 -9.37
C LEU A 6 -0.57 -44.13 -10.27
N LEU A 7 -1.48 -44.29 -11.25
CA LEU A 7 -1.93 -43.22 -12.11
C LEU A 7 -2.62 -42.10 -11.32
N LEU A 8 -3.49 -42.46 -10.37
CA LEU A 8 -4.17 -41.50 -9.50
C LEU A 8 -3.18 -40.72 -8.63
N LEU A 9 -2.19 -41.41 -8.05
CA LEU A 9 -1.12 -40.78 -7.26
C LEU A 9 -0.29 -39.80 -8.10
N LEU A 10 0.10 -40.20 -9.32
CA LEU A 10 0.84 -39.34 -10.24
C LEU A 10 0.03 -38.09 -10.62
N LEU A 11 -1.26 -38.27 -10.92
CA LEU A 11 -2.17 -37.17 -11.24
C LEU A 11 -2.30 -36.19 -10.06
N LEU A 12 -2.46 -36.71 -8.84
CA LEU A 12 -2.54 -35.91 -7.62
C LEU A 12 -1.24 -35.12 -7.40
N LEU A 13 -0.07 -35.75 -7.58
CA LEU A 13 1.22 -35.10 -7.47
C LEU A 13 1.38 -33.97 -8.50
N LEU A 14 1.00 -34.21 -9.75
CA LEU A 14 1.03 -33.22 -10.82
C LEU A 14 0.11 -32.03 -10.51
N LEU A 15 -1.11 -32.29 -10.04
CA LEU A 15 -2.06 -31.27 -9.61
C LEU A 15 -1.48 -30.41 -8.48
N LEU A 16 -0.88 -31.05 -7.46
CA LEU A 16 -0.23 -30.36 -6.35
C LEU A 16 0.92 -29.47 -6.82
N LEU A 17 1.77 -29.97 -7.73
CA LEU A 17 2.87 -29.20 -8.31
C LEU A 17 2.37 -27.98 -9.09
N LEU A 18 1.34 -28.17 -9.91
CA LEU A 18 0.69 -27.08 -10.66
C LEU A 18 0.13 -26.02 -9.71
N LEU A 19 -0.55 -26.43 -8.65
CA LEU A 19 -1.10 -25.56 -7.61
C LEU A 19 0.00 -24.73 -6.95
N LEU A 20 1.11 -25.37 -6.59
CA LEU A 20 2.27 -24.72 -5.99
C LEU A 20 2.91 -23.71 -6.94
N LEU A 21 3.07 -24.06 -8.21
CA LEU A 21 3.60 -23.16 -9.23
C LEU A 21 2.69 -21.93 -9.43
N LEU A 22 1.38 -22.15 -9.48
CA LEU A 22 0.39 -21.07 -9.59
C LEU A 22 0.48 -20.14 -8.37
N LEU A 23 0.58 -20.70 -7.16
CA LEU A 23 0.79 -19.94 -5.93
C LEU A 23 2.05 -19.08 -6.01
N LEU A 24 3.18 -19.67 -6.43
CA LEU A 24 4.45 -18.96 -6.57
C LEU A 24 4.34 -17.82 -7.59
N LEU A 25 3.72 -18.07 -8.75
CA LEU A 25 3.49 -17.07 -9.78
C LEU A 25 2.62 -15.91 -9.27
N LEU A 26 1.52 -16.23 -8.57
CA LEU A 26 0.63 -15.24 -7.98
C LEU A 26 1.37 -14.36 -6.95
N LEU A 27 2.19 -14.99 -6.11
CA LEU A 27 3.02 -14.29 -5.13
C LEU A 27 4.04 -13.37 -5.82
N LEU A 28 4.72 -13.85 -6.87
CA LEU A 28 5.68 -13.06 -7.64
C LEU A 28 5.00 -11.86 -8.33
N LEU A 29 3.84 -12.09 -8.94
CA LEU A 29 3.05 -11.04 -9.58
C LEU A 29 2.61 -9.99 -8.57
N LEU A 30 2.14 -10.42 -7.40
CA LEU A 30 1.81 -9.50 -6.31
C LEU A 30 3.03 -8.70 -5.88
N LEU A 31 4.17 -9.35 -5.65
CA LEU A 31 5.40 -8.68 -5.25
C LEU A 31 5.81 -7.62 -6.29
N LEU A 32 5.71 -7.96 -7.58
CA LEU A 32 5.98 -7.03 -8.68
C LEU A 32 4.99 -5.86 -8.68
N LEU A 33 3.70 -6.12 -8.52
CA LEU A 33 2.66 -5.09 -8.46
C LEU A 33 2.87 -4.16 -7.26
N LEU A 34 3.16 -4.73 -6.09
CA LEU A 34 3.50 -4.01 -4.88
C LEU A 34 4.73 -3.13 -5.09
N LEU A 35 5.79 -3.68 -5.69
CA LEU A 35 7.02 -2.94 -5.99
C LEU A 35 6.74 -1.79 -6.97
N LEU A 36 5.95 -2.04 -8.03
CA LEU A 36 5.56 -1.02 -8.99
C LEU A 36 4.73 0.09 -8.33
N LEU A 37 3.76 -0.28 -7.51
CA LEU A 37 2.95 0.68 -6.75
C LEU A 37 3.80 1.49 -5.77
N LEU A 38 4.73 0.83 -5.07
CA LEU A 38 5.67 1.49 -4.17
C LEU A 38 6.59 2.45 -4.93
N LEU A 39 7.10 2.04 -6.10
CA LEU A 39 7.89 2.89 -6.98
C LEU A 39 7.06 4.08 -7.44
N LEU A 40 5.81 3.87 -7.86
CA LEU A 40 4.90 4.95 -8.24
C LEU A 40 4.67 5.92 -7.07
N LEU A 41 4.43 5.40 -5.87
CA LEU A 41 4.30 6.20 -4.65
C LEU A 41 5.57 7.03 -4.39
N LEU A 42 6.72 6.38 -4.50
CA LEU A 42 8.04 6.99 -4.36
C LEU A 42 8.38 7.95 -5.51
N LEU A 43 7.71 7.90 -6.66
CA LEU A 43 7.87 8.88 -7.76
C LEU A 43 6.89 10.04 -7.62
N LEU A 44 5.67 9.77 -7.16
CA LEU A 44 4.70 10.81 -6.87
C LEU A 44 5.23 11.73 -5.77
N LEU A 45 5.66 11.17 -4.64
CA LEU A 45 6.23 11.92 -3.51
C LEU A 45 7.32 12.96 -3.91
N PRO A 46 8.37 12.62 -4.66
CA PRO A 46 9.41 13.56 -5.09
C PRO A 46 8.90 14.55 -6.12
N LEU A 47 7.98 14.18 -7.02
CA LEU A 47 7.34 15.16 -7.92
C LEU A 47 6.60 16.23 -7.12
N LEU A 48 5.95 15.83 -6.03
CA LEU A 48 5.23 16.77 -5.16
C LEU A 48 6.17 17.62 -4.34
N LEU A 49 7.25 17.03 -3.79
CA LEU A 49 8.29 17.78 -3.12
C LEU A 49 8.93 18.80 -4.06
N LEU A 50 9.19 18.41 -5.32
CA LEU A 50 9.68 19.33 -6.35
C LEU A 50 8.68 20.45 -6.61
N LEU A 51 7.39 20.13 -6.79
CA LEU A 51 6.33 21.12 -6.99
C LEU A 51 6.23 22.09 -5.81
N LEU A 52 6.30 21.57 -4.58
CA LEU A 52 6.31 22.35 -3.34
C LEU A 52 7.51 23.31 -3.30
N LEU A 53 8.71 22.80 -3.60
CA LEU A 53 9.94 23.59 -3.66
C LEU A 53 9.86 24.68 -4.73
N LEU A 54 9.35 24.36 -5.92
CA LEU A 54 9.13 25.33 -7.00
C LEU A 54 8.13 26.40 -6.60
N LEU A 55 7.02 26.02 -5.96
CA LEU A 55 6.03 26.98 -5.45
C LEU A 55 6.64 27.88 -4.38
N LEU A 56 7.44 27.33 -3.48
CA LEU A 56 8.15 28.08 -2.44
C LEU A 56 9.16 29.05 -3.04
N LEU A 57 9.94 28.61 -4.05
CA LEU A 57 10.87 29.46 -4.78
C LEU A 57 10.13 30.59 -5.50
N LEU A 58 9.02 30.27 -6.18
CA LEU A 58 8.17 31.24 -6.84
C LEU A 58 7.61 32.25 -5.86
N LEU A 59 7.14 31.81 -4.68
CA LEU A 59 6.73 32.71 -3.60
C LEU A 59 7.89 33.63 -3.22
N LEU A 60 9.05 33.06 -2.91
CA LEU A 60 10.20 33.85 -2.47
C LEU A 60 10.52 34.92 -3.51
N LEU A 61 10.53 34.57 -4.80
CA LEU A 61 10.71 35.51 -5.89
C LEU A 61 9.60 36.57 -5.92
N LEU A 62 8.33 36.17 -5.79
CA LEU A 62 7.16 37.04 -5.72
C LEU A 62 7.12 37.90 -4.46
N LEU A 63 7.85 37.59 -3.40
CA LEU A 63 8.03 38.43 -2.21
C LEU A 63 9.24 39.35 -2.37
N LEU A 64 10.32 38.87 -2.98
CA LEU A 64 11.49 39.69 -3.28
C LEU A 64 11.16 40.78 -4.29
N LEU A 65 10.39 40.49 -5.34
CA LEU A 65 9.94 41.47 -6.33
C LEU A 65 9.20 42.68 -5.72
N PRO A 66 8.14 42.52 -4.90
CA PRO A 66 7.43 43.63 -4.28
C PRO A 66 8.29 44.34 -3.23
N LEU A 67 9.19 43.65 -2.53
CA LEU A 67 10.17 44.31 -1.67
C LEU A 67 11.13 45.18 -2.49
N LEU A 68 11.65 44.68 -3.62
CA LEU A 68 12.49 45.45 -4.54
C LEU A 68 11.72 46.65 -5.13
N LEU A 69 10.45 46.49 -5.50
CA LEU A 69 9.60 47.58 -5.98
C LEU A 69 9.40 48.64 -4.89
N LEU A 70 9.19 48.21 -3.65
CA LEU A 70 9.05 49.11 -2.50
C LEU A 70 10.36 49.89 -2.24
N LEU A 71 11.51 49.21 -2.30
CA LEU A 71 12.82 49.85 -2.20
C LEU A 71 13.07 50.83 -3.36
N LEU A 72 12.76 50.44 -4.60
CA LEU A 72 12.89 51.28 -5.78
C LEU A 72 12.02 52.54 -5.65
N LEU A 73 10.76 52.38 -5.23
CA LEU A 73 9.83 53.49 -5.02
C LEU A 73 10.39 54.48 -3.98
N LEU A 74 10.92 53.97 -2.86
CA LEU A 74 11.56 54.78 -1.84
C LEU A 74 12.79 55.52 -2.40
N LEU A 75 13.63 54.86 -3.20
CA LEU A 75 14.78 55.48 -3.85
C LEU A 75 14.36 56.57 -4.85
N VAL A 76 13.36 56.31 -5.69
CA VAL A 76 12.84 57.29 -6.66
C VAL A 76 12.29 58.52 -5.93
N LEU A 77 11.52 58.32 -4.87
CA LEU A 77 10.99 59.42 -4.07
C LEU A 77 12.09 60.22 -3.37
N LEU A 78 13.13 59.53 -2.87
CA LEU A 78 14.30 60.20 -2.30
C LEU A 78 15.02 61.06 -3.35
N LEU A 79 15.21 60.54 -4.57
CA LEU A 79 15.82 61.30 -5.67
C LEU A 79 14.94 62.49 -6.08
N LEU A 80 13.62 62.31 -6.17
CA LEU A 80 12.68 63.39 -6.46
C LEU A 80 12.74 64.50 -5.41
N VAL A 81 12.90 64.15 -4.13
CA VAL A 81 13.11 65.12 -3.05
C VAL A 81 14.38 65.94 -3.26
N LEU A 82 15.50 65.31 -3.66
CA LEU A 82 16.79 65.98 -3.88
C LEU A 82 16.81 66.89 -5.12
N LEU A 83 16.04 66.56 -6.16
CA LEU A 83 15.97 67.34 -7.40
C LEU A 83 15.07 68.58 -7.31
N LEU A 84 14.25 68.71 -6.26
CA LEU A 84 13.45 69.91 -6.04
C LEU A 84 14.37 71.12 -5.75
N PRO A 85 14.12 72.31 -6.33
CA PRO A 85 14.97 73.49 -6.13
C PRO A 85 15.09 73.84 -4.63
N PRO A 86 16.29 74.23 -4.15
CA PRO A 86 16.60 74.30 -2.72
C PRO A 86 15.84 75.47 -2.06
N PRO A 87 15.31 75.35 -0.81
CA PRO A 87 15.06 74.20 0.06
C PRO A 87 13.58 73.74 0.01
N PRO A 88 13.25 72.43 -0.15
CA PRO A 88 11.86 71.99 -0.08
C PRO A 88 11.32 72.32 1.32
N PRO A 89 10.26 73.15 1.44
CA PRO A 89 9.78 73.56 2.75
C PRO A 89 9.35 72.30 3.54
N PRO A 90 9.57 72.25 4.86
CA PRO A 90 9.16 71.13 5.71
C PRO A 90 7.75 70.58 5.42
N PRO A 91 6.72 71.39 5.05
CA PRO A 91 5.42 70.85 4.62
C PRO A 91 5.48 69.89 3.43
N ARG A 92 6.38 70.05 2.45
CA ARG A 92 6.45 69.13 1.29
C ARG A 92 6.97 67.75 1.68
N LEU A 93 7.95 67.69 2.58
CA LEU A 93 8.44 66.41 3.11
C LEU A 93 7.35 65.70 3.93
N LEU A 94 6.60 66.45 4.74
CA LEU A 94 5.44 65.92 5.46
C LEU A 94 4.38 65.39 4.50
N LEU A 95 4.08 66.11 3.41
CA LEU A 95 3.14 65.64 2.38
C LEU A 95 3.65 64.40 1.65
N LEU A 96 4.94 64.32 1.32
CA LEU A 96 5.53 63.14 0.69
C LEU A 96 5.54 61.93 1.64
N LEU A 97 5.83 62.14 2.92
CA LEU A 97 5.73 61.09 3.94
C LEU A 97 4.27 60.65 4.15
N LEU A 98 3.34 61.61 4.17
CA LEU A 98 1.90 61.35 4.23
C LEU A 98 1.38 60.63 2.99
N LEU A 99 2.02 60.75 1.82
CA LEU A 99 1.70 59.98 0.60
C LEU A 99 2.40 58.61 0.58
N LEU A 100 3.62 58.51 1.11
CA LEU A 100 4.35 57.25 1.24
C LEU A 100 3.68 56.31 2.22
N LEU A 101 3.22 56.82 3.35
CA LEU A 101 2.54 56.05 4.37
C LEU A 101 1.34 55.25 3.81
N PRO A 102 0.37 55.83 3.07
CA PRO A 102 -0.75 55.09 2.49
C PRO A 102 -0.30 54.12 1.40
N LEU A 103 0.72 54.44 0.60
CA LEU A 103 1.26 53.49 -0.37
C LEU A 103 1.88 52.27 0.32
N LEU A 104 2.67 52.47 1.39
CA LEU A 104 3.19 51.38 2.21
C LEU A 104 2.05 50.59 2.87
N LEU A 105 1.04 51.29 3.40
CA LEU A 105 -0.17 50.68 3.99
C LEU A 105 -1.04 49.94 2.97
N LEU A 106 -0.88 50.14 1.66
CA LEU A 106 -1.56 49.39 0.59
C LEU A 106 -0.72 48.23 0.07
N VAL A 107 0.60 48.39 -0.05
CA VAL A 107 1.50 47.31 -0.48
C VAL A 107 1.60 46.24 0.62
N LEU A 108 1.66 46.64 1.89
CA LEU A 108 1.70 45.72 3.01
C LEU A 108 0.50 44.73 3.07
N PRO A 109 -0.77 45.15 2.96
CA PRO A 109 -1.90 44.22 2.95
C PRO A 109 -1.91 43.33 1.71
N LEU A 110 -1.40 43.78 0.56
CA LEU A 110 -1.23 42.91 -0.61
C LEU A 110 -0.19 41.82 -0.35
N LEU A 111 0.93 42.14 0.29
CA LEU A 111 1.92 41.16 0.74
C LEU A 111 1.31 40.16 1.72
N LEU A 112 0.55 40.64 2.71
CA LEU A 112 -0.15 39.78 3.66
C LEU A 112 -1.18 38.87 2.96
N LEU A 113 -1.95 39.41 2.01
CA LEU A 113 -2.89 38.62 1.22
C LEU A 113 -2.17 37.54 0.40
N LEU A 114 -1.07 37.88 -0.28
CA LEU A 114 -0.24 36.91 -1.02
C LEU A 114 0.29 35.82 -0.08
N LEU A 115 0.80 36.22 1.08
CA LEU A 115 1.28 35.33 2.14
C LEU A 115 0.18 34.51 2.81
N LEU A 116 -1.11 34.86 2.67
CA LEU A 116 -2.25 34.04 3.14
C LEU A 116 -2.80 33.13 2.05
N LEU A 117 -2.85 33.60 0.80
CA LEU A 117 -3.26 32.78 -0.34
C LEU A 117 -2.28 31.65 -0.59
N LEU A 118 -0.98 31.89 -0.46
CA LEU A 118 0.02 30.84 -0.61
C LEU A 118 -0.12 29.69 0.42
N PRO A 119 -0.18 29.91 1.75
CA PRO A 119 -0.33 28.83 2.71
C PRO A 119 -1.65 28.09 2.49
N LEU A 120 -2.71 28.76 2.04
CA LEU A 120 -3.94 28.08 1.62
C LEU A 120 -3.70 27.16 0.40
N LEU A 121 -2.96 27.62 -0.62
CA LEU A 121 -2.59 26.79 -1.78
C LEU A 121 -1.71 25.60 -1.36
N LEU A 122 -0.71 25.83 -0.51
CA LEU A 122 0.16 24.78 0.04
C LEU A 122 -0.67 23.75 0.82
N LEU A 123 -1.57 24.21 1.69
CA LEU A 123 -2.47 23.34 2.45
C LEU A 123 -3.36 22.51 1.51
N LEU A 124 -3.95 23.14 0.49
CA LEU A 124 -4.78 22.45 -0.51
C LEU A 124 -3.98 21.39 -1.27
N LEU A 125 -2.76 21.71 -1.71
CA LEU A 125 -1.87 20.76 -2.37
C LEU A 125 -1.51 19.59 -1.45
N LEU A 126 -1.20 19.85 -0.18
CA LEU A 126 -0.94 18.82 0.82
C LEU A 126 -2.18 17.96 1.10
N LEU A 127 -3.37 18.56 1.17
CA LEU A 127 -4.62 17.84 1.37
C LEU A 127 -4.95 16.96 0.16
N LEU A 128 -4.83 17.50 -1.05
CA LEU A 128 -5.00 16.75 -2.30
C LEU A 128 -4.01 15.61 -2.36
N LEU A 129 -2.77 15.86 -1.96
CA LEU A 129 -1.75 14.82 -1.85
C LEU A 129 -2.17 13.72 -0.87
N LEU A 130 -2.52 14.09 0.35
CA LEU A 130 -2.95 13.13 1.36
C LEU A 130 -4.12 12.29 0.84
N LEU A 131 -5.09 12.95 0.18
CA LEU A 131 -6.23 12.32 -0.47
C LEU A 131 -5.85 11.45 -1.66
N LEU A 132 -4.67 11.58 -2.28
CA LEU A 132 -4.20 10.73 -3.38
C LEU A 132 -3.31 9.59 -2.86
N LEU A 133 -2.53 9.82 -1.79
CA LEU A 133 -1.78 8.78 -1.10
C LEU A 133 -2.72 7.80 -0.38
N LEU A 134 -3.72 8.31 0.32
CA LEU A 134 -4.72 7.48 1.03
C LEU A 134 -5.40 6.44 0.12
N PRO A 135 -5.93 6.76 -1.08
CA PRO A 135 -6.57 5.79 -1.97
C PRO A 135 -5.55 4.82 -2.56
N LEU A 136 -4.32 5.23 -2.84
CA LEU A 136 -3.25 4.29 -3.24
C LEU A 136 -2.95 3.28 -2.13
N LEU A 137 -2.90 3.74 -0.87
CA LEU A 137 -2.71 2.88 0.30
C LEU A 137 -3.93 1.97 0.54
N LEU A 138 -5.15 2.49 0.41
CA LEU A 138 -6.38 1.69 0.51
C LEU A 138 -6.44 0.61 -0.58
N LEU A 139 -6.09 0.97 -1.82
CA LEU A 139 -5.99 0.03 -2.93
C LEU A 139 -4.95 -1.06 -2.62
N LEU A 140 -3.80 -0.68 -2.07
CA LEU A 140 -2.79 -1.64 -1.65
C LEU A 140 -3.31 -2.60 -0.57
N LEU A 141 -3.97 -2.06 0.45
CA LEU A 141 -4.56 -2.84 1.54
C LEU A 141 -5.63 -3.80 1.02
N LEU A 142 -6.51 -3.33 0.13
CA LEU A 142 -7.56 -4.13 -0.48
C LEU A 142 -6.98 -5.28 -1.31
N LEU A 143 -5.97 -5.00 -2.15
CA LEU A 143 -5.28 -6.02 -2.93
C LEU A 143 -4.62 -7.07 -2.02
N LEU A 144 -3.98 -6.63 -0.93
CA LEU A 144 -3.38 -7.53 0.05
C LEU A 144 -4.43 -8.41 0.74
N LEU A 145 -5.55 -7.81 1.17
CA LEU A 145 -6.66 -8.55 1.79
C LEU A 145 -7.27 -9.57 0.82
N LEU A 146 -7.51 -9.18 -0.42
CA LEU A 146 -8.03 -10.07 -1.46
C LEU A 146 -7.08 -11.23 -1.70
N LEU A 147 -5.77 -10.97 -1.80
CA LEU A 147 -4.78 -12.02 -1.93
C LEU A 147 -4.78 -12.95 -0.71
N LEU A 148 -4.81 -12.40 0.50
CA LEU A 148 -4.85 -13.19 1.73
C LEU A 148 -6.08 -14.11 1.74
N LEU A 149 -7.24 -13.60 1.34
CA LEU A 149 -8.46 -14.37 1.20
C LEU A 149 -8.32 -15.49 0.17
N LEU A 150 -7.76 -15.19 -1.01
CA LEU A 150 -7.50 -16.18 -2.05
C LEU A 150 -6.54 -17.26 -1.57
N LEU A 151 -5.46 -16.87 -0.88
CA LEU A 151 -4.49 -17.78 -0.28
C LEU A 151 -5.16 -18.68 0.76
N LEU A 152 -5.98 -18.12 1.64
CA LEU A 152 -6.71 -18.87 2.66
C LEU A 152 -7.67 -19.88 2.02
N LEU A 153 -8.43 -19.46 1.00
CA LEU A 153 -9.32 -20.34 0.25
C LEU A 153 -8.56 -21.46 -0.45
N LEU A 154 -7.42 -21.16 -1.06
CA LEU A 154 -6.54 -22.14 -1.69
C LEU A 154 -6.00 -23.15 -0.66
N LEU A 155 -5.59 -22.67 0.50
CA LEU A 155 -5.13 -23.50 1.61
C LEU A 155 -6.25 -24.41 2.12
N LEU A 156 -7.46 -23.88 2.31
CA LEU A 156 -8.63 -24.65 2.73
C LEU A 156 -8.96 -25.74 1.69
N LEU A 157 -8.95 -25.40 0.40
CA LEU A 157 -9.12 -26.36 -0.68
C LEU A 157 -8.06 -27.47 -0.63
N LEU A 158 -6.79 -27.09 -0.42
CA LEU A 158 -5.67 -28.03 -0.28
C LEU A 158 -5.87 -28.96 0.94
N LEU A 159 -6.27 -28.41 2.09
CA LEU A 159 -6.57 -29.18 3.29
C LEU A 159 -7.74 -30.14 3.08
N LEU A 160 -8.82 -29.69 2.42
CA LEU A 160 -9.95 -30.54 2.07
C LEU A 160 -9.54 -31.68 1.13
N LEU A 161 -8.72 -31.38 0.11
CA LEU A 161 -8.19 -32.38 -0.82
C LEU A 161 -7.32 -33.41 -0.07
N LEU A 162 -6.43 -32.94 0.81
CA LEU A 162 -5.60 -33.81 1.64
C LEU A 162 -6.45 -34.65 2.59
N GLN A 163 -7.49 -34.07 3.20
CA GLN A 163 -8.42 -34.74 4.09
C GLN A 163 -9.22 -35.82 3.36
N LEU A 164 -9.69 -35.55 2.14
CA LEU A 164 -10.34 -36.53 1.28
C LEU A 164 -9.39 -37.68 0.96
N LEU A 165 -8.13 -37.38 0.62
CA LEU A 165 -7.10 -38.39 0.37
C LEU A 165 -6.86 -39.26 1.62
N LEU A 166 -6.73 -38.66 2.80
CA LEU A 166 -6.57 -39.38 4.07
C LEU A 166 -7.79 -40.24 4.41
N LEU A 167 -9.00 -39.74 4.19
CA LEU A 167 -10.23 -40.50 4.40
C LEU A 167 -10.29 -41.71 3.47
N LEU A 168 -9.96 -41.52 2.19
CA LEU A 168 -9.86 -42.62 1.21
C LEU A 168 -8.82 -43.65 1.66
N LEU A 169 -7.65 -43.22 2.13
CA LEU A 169 -6.61 -44.10 2.66
C LEU A 169 -7.07 -44.86 3.90
N LEU A 170 -7.73 -44.21 4.87
CA LEU A 170 -8.26 -44.84 6.08
C LEU A 170 -9.37 -45.85 5.76
N LEU A 171 -10.27 -45.51 4.83
CA LEU A 171 -11.30 -46.42 4.32
C LEU A 171 -10.70 -47.59 3.56
N LEU A 172 -9.49 -47.49 3.00
CA LEU A 172 -8.77 -48.63 2.42
C LEU A 172 -8.02 -49.45 3.49
N LEU A 173 -7.50 -48.81 4.55
CA LEU A 173 -6.79 -49.48 5.65
C LEU A 173 -7.73 -50.25 6.60
N LEU A 174 -8.89 -49.68 6.94
CA LEU A 174 -9.91 -50.35 7.76
C LEU A 174 -10.34 -51.72 7.20
N PRO A 175 -10.69 -51.90 5.92
CA PRO A 175 -11.02 -53.20 5.35
C PRO A 175 -9.80 -54.13 5.31
N LEU A 176 -8.61 -53.58 5.06
CA LEU A 176 -7.35 -54.33 5.19
C LEU A 176 -7.07 -54.82 6.61
N LEU A 177 -7.63 -54.21 7.68
CA LEU A 177 -7.54 -54.63 9.08
C LEU A 177 -8.73 -55.51 9.54
N LEU A 178 -9.93 -55.23 9.06
CA LEU A 178 -11.11 -56.07 9.33
C LEU A 178 -10.93 -57.47 8.72
N LEU A 179 -10.38 -57.56 7.51
CA LEU A 179 -10.06 -58.83 6.87
C LEU A 179 -9.16 -59.74 7.74
N PRO A 180 -7.99 -59.29 8.26
CA PRO A 180 -7.14 -60.09 9.13
C PRO A 180 -7.75 -60.33 10.51
N LEU A 181 -8.53 -59.40 11.08
CA LEU A 181 -9.24 -59.66 12.33
C LEU A 181 -10.29 -60.77 12.15
N LEU A 182 -11.06 -60.74 11.06
CA LEU A 182 -11.99 -61.82 10.72
C LEU A 182 -11.26 -63.15 10.55
N LEU A 183 -10.11 -63.15 9.86
CA LEU A 183 -9.26 -64.33 9.72
C LEU A 183 -8.74 -64.84 11.08
N LEU A 184 -8.30 -63.95 11.96
CA LEU A 184 -7.82 -64.31 13.30
C LEU A 184 -8.95 -64.86 14.18
N LEU A 185 -10.15 -64.27 14.12
CA LEU A 185 -11.33 -64.74 14.83
C LEU A 185 -11.75 -66.14 14.35
N LEU A 186 -11.70 -66.37 13.03
CA LEU A 186 -11.91 -67.70 12.43
C LEU A 186 -10.86 -68.70 12.91
N LEU A 187 -9.58 -68.31 12.98
CA LEU A 187 -8.51 -69.16 13.51
C LEU A 187 -8.69 -69.48 14.99
N LEU A 188 -9.09 -68.50 15.82
CA LEU A 188 -9.39 -68.70 17.23
C LEU A 188 -10.58 -69.64 17.44
N LEU A 189 -11.65 -69.46 16.66
CA LEU A 189 -12.80 -70.37 16.66
C LEU A 189 -12.36 -71.79 16.28
N LEU A 190 -11.54 -71.95 15.24
CA LEU A 190 -10.96 -73.24 14.86
C LEU A 190 -10.12 -73.85 15.98
N LEU A 191 -9.29 -73.05 16.66
CA LEU A 191 -8.42 -73.52 17.75
C LEU A 191 -9.23 -73.91 19.00
N LEU A 192 -10.27 -73.15 19.34
CA LEU A 192 -11.22 -73.51 20.39
C LEU A 192 -11.94 -74.82 20.05
N LEU A 193 -12.46 -74.96 18.83
CA LEU A 193 -13.08 -76.21 18.38
C LEU A 193 -12.11 -77.38 18.52
N LEU A 194 -10.86 -77.25 18.07
CA LEU A 194 -9.82 -78.27 18.22
C LEU A 194 -9.53 -78.62 19.68
N LEU A 195 -9.37 -77.63 20.57
CA LEU A 195 -9.14 -77.86 22.01
C LEU A 195 -10.31 -78.60 22.67
N HIS A 196 -11.55 -78.20 22.36
CA HIS A 196 -12.73 -78.87 22.90
C HIS A 196 -12.79 -80.31 22.41
N HIS A 197 -12.46 -80.57 21.13
CA HIS A 197 -12.36 -81.92 20.60
C HIS A 197 -11.24 -82.75 21.25
N HIS A 198 -10.09 -82.15 21.55
CA HIS A 198 -9.00 -82.82 22.26
C HIS A 198 -9.36 -83.14 23.72
N HIS A 199 -10.06 -82.25 24.42
CA HIS A 199 -10.50 -82.50 25.79
C HIS A 199 -11.60 -83.56 25.89
N HIS A 200 -12.41 -83.73 24.84
CA HIS A 200 -13.45 -84.76 24.83
C HIS A 200 -12.97 -86.13 24.34
N SER A 201 -11.83 -86.19 23.63
CA SER A 201 -11.25 -87.42 23.07
C SER A 201 -10.05 -87.94 23.90
N GLN A 202 -9.80 -87.34 25.06
CA GLN A 202 -8.95 -87.86 26.16
C GLN A 202 -9.85 -88.27 27.32
#